data_AF-A0A8S3EQ09-F1
#
_entry.id   AF-A0A8S3EQ09-F1
#
_cell.length_a   1.000
_cell.length_b   1.000
_cell.length_c   1.000
_cell.angle_alpha   90.00
_cell.angle_beta   90.00
_cell.angle_gamma   90.00
#
_symmetry.space_group_name_H-M   'P 1'
#
loop_
_entity.id
_entity.type
_entity.pdbx_description
1 polymer ?
#
loop_
_entity_poly.entity_id
_entity_poly.type
_entity_poly.pdbx_seq_one_letter_code
_entity_poly.pdbx_strand_id
1 'polypeptide(L)'
;LQHSSEWNTISLRHRQTSKSSDKINRLPKIIRQKLCQILDPPTSLGNDWRMFASNLIGINYLQYFATKASPTEHLLTLWDARQESLVHMINVLNQIGRSDAACIIITHMNITH
;
A
#
# COMPACT_ATOMS: atom_id res chain seq x y z
N LEU A 1 -4.86 25.39 -22.21
CA LEU A 1 -3.59 25.49 -21.47
C LEU A 1 -3.77 26.39 -20.24
N GLN A 2 -4.42 25.92 -19.18
CA GLN A 2 -4.24 26.47 -17.81
C GLN A 2 -5.09 25.68 -16.80
N HIS A 3 -4.52 24.64 -16.18
CA HIS A 3 -5.02 24.08 -14.91
C HIS A 3 -3.87 23.39 -14.15
N SER A 4 -2.64 23.93 -14.27
CA SER A 4 -1.41 23.29 -13.77
C SER A 4 -0.79 23.99 -12.55
N SER A 5 -1.52 24.86 -11.85
CA SER A 5 -0.96 25.71 -10.79
C SER A 5 -1.44 25.40 -9.37
N GLU A 6 -2.49 24.61 -9.17
CA GLU A 6 -3.01 24.33 -7.82
C GLU A 6 -2.26 23.19 -7.11
N TRP A 7 -1.69 22.25 -7.87
CA TRP A 7 -0.96 21.11 -7.29
C TRP A 7 0.47 21.45 -6.88
N ASN A 8 1.06 22.52 -7.44
CA ASN A 8 2.40 22.95 -7.08
C ASN A 8 2.46 23.48 -5.63
N THR A 9 1.37 24.09 -5.15
CA THR A 9 1.29 24.60 -3.77
C THR A 9 1.13 23.47 -2.74
N ILE A 10 0.46 22.37 -3.10
CA ILE A 10 0.32 21.20 -2.22
C ILE A 10 1.59 20.34 -2.25
N SER A 11 2.31 20.30 -3.38
CA SER A 11 3.46 19.42 -3.59
C SER A 11 4.79 19.97 -3.04
N LEU A 12 4.87 21.25 -2.70
CA LEU A 12 6.07 21.85 -2.09
C LEU A 12 6.19 21.63 -0.58
N ARG A 13 5.19 21.02 0.07
CA ARG A 13 5.28 20.61 1.49
C ARG A 13 5.90 19.22 1.70
N HIS A 14 6.20 18.48 0.65
CA HIS A 14 6.74 17.13 0.78
C HIS A 14 8.15 17.02 0.22
N ARG A 15 9.10 17.70 0.90
CA ARG A 15 10.54 17.44 0.74
C ARG A 15 11.22 17.29 2.09
N GLN A 16 11.40 16.01 2.43
CA GLN A 16 12.49 15.38 3.17
C GLN A 16 12.81 15.77 4.63
N THR A 17 12.90 14.70 5.42
CA THR A 17 13.56 14.52 6.73
C THR A 17 12.79 15.00 7.96
N SER A 18 12.29 14.06 8.76
CA SER A 18 12.91 13.70 10.04
C SER A 18 12.08 12.67 10.81
N LYS A 19 12.80 11.69 11.39
CA LYS A 19 12.50 10.87 12.58
C LYS A 19 11.10 10.29 12.73
N SER A 20 11.06 8.95 12.65
CA SER A 20 10.28 8.08 13.55
C SER A 20 9.37 8.85 14.49
N SER A 21 8.15 9.17 14.05
CA SER A 21 7.08 9.15 15.04
C SER A 21 6.89 7.68 15.34
N ASP A 22 6.93 7.33 16.62
CA ASP A 22 6.67 5.98 17.11
C ASP A 22 5.18 5.64 16.93
N LYS A 23 4.68 5.76 15.69
CA LYS A 23 3.46 5.09 15.28
C LYS A 23 3.84 3.63 15.26
N ILE A 24 3.30 2.87 16.22
CA ILE A 24 3.34 1.42 16.18
C ILE A 24 2.65 1.03 14.88
N ASN A 25 3.47 0.78 13.85
CA ASN A 25 2.97 0.34 12.57
C ASN A 25 2.22 -0.97 12.82
N ARG A 26 0.93 -0.99 12.47
CA ARG A 26 0.07 -2.17 12.69
C ARG A 26 0.58 -3.41 11.95
N LEU A 27 1.44 -3.19 10.96
CA LEU A 27 2.25 -4.19 10.30
C LEU A 27 3.74 -3.89 10.53
N PRO A 28 4.52 -4.83 11.09
CA PRO A 28 5.96 -4.65 11.20
C PRO A 28 6.63 -4.45 9.84
N LYS A 29 7.77 -3.76 9.85
CA LYS A 29 8.55 -3.44 8.65
C LYS A 29 8.83 -4.67 7.79
N ILE A 30 9.17 -5.80 8.41
CA ILE A 30 9.48 -7.05 7.69
C ILE A 30 8.28 -7.58 6.90
N ILE A 31 7.06 -7.44 7.44
CA ILE A 31 5.84 -7.86 6.75
C ILE A 31 5.57 -6.94 5.57
N ARG A 32 5.69 -5.61 5.77
CA ARG A 32 5.53 -4.63 4.68
C ARG A 32 6.51 -4.89 3.54
N GLN A 33 7.78 -5.16 3.85
CA GLN A 33 8.81 -5.49 2.86
C GLN A 33 8.47 -6.74 2.04
N LYS A 34 8.01 -7.82 2.69
CA LYS A 34 7.58 -9.03 1.99
C LYS A 34 6.40 -8.77 1.07
N LEU A 35 5.42 -7.98 1.52
CA LEU A 35 4.26 -7.60 0.70
C LEU A 35 4.70 -6.79 -0.53
N CYS A 36 5.60 -5.81 -0.38
CA CYS A 36 6.16 -5.06 -1.50
C CYS A 36 6.84 -5.99 -2.52
N GLN A 37 7.68 -6.91 -2.07
CA GLN A 37 8.41 -7.84 -2.94
C GLN A 37 7.48 -8.68 -3.83
N ILE A 38 6.32 -9.08 -3.32
CA ILE A 38 5.41 -9.98 -4.04
C ILE A 38 4.30 -9.25 -4.81
N LEU A 39 4.00 -7.98 -4.48
CA LEU A 39 2.92 -7.20 -5.12
C LEU A 39 3.43 -6.11 -6.07
N ASP A 40 4.65 -5.58 -5.88
CA ASP A 40 5.20 -4.56 -6.79
C ASP A 40 5.50 -5.09 -8.20
N PRO A 41 6.04 -6.30 -8.39
CA PRO A 41 6.27 -6.84 -9.72
C PRO A 41 4.95 -7.07 -10.47
N PRO A 42 4.86 -6.69 -11.75
CA PRO A 42 3.68 -6.98 -12.55
C PRO A 42 3.52 -8.49 -12.71
N THR A 43 2.30 -8.98 -12.55
CA THR A 43 1.98 -10.40 -12.77
C THR A 43 1.26 -10.58 -14.11
N SER A 44 1.38 -11.77 -14.71
CA SER A 44 0.68 -12.10 -15.95
C SER A 44 -0.85 -12.07 -15.82
N LEU A 45 -1.35 -12.31 -14.61
CA LEU A 45 -2.78 -12.24 -14.28
C LEU A 45 -3.22 -10.84 -13.82
N GLY A 46 -2.29 -9.88 -13.71
CA GLY A 46 -2.56 -8.51 -13.25
C GLY A 46 -2.92 -8.37 -11.78
N ASN A 47 -2.88 -9.46 -10.99
CA ASN A 47 -3.11 -9.48 -9.54
C ASN A 47 -1.89 -8.97 -8.73
N ASP A 48 -1.37 -7.83 -9.17
CA ASP A 48 -0.29 -7.08 -8.56
C ASP A 48 -0.85 -5.87 -7.78
N TRP A 49 0.03 -4.92 -7.46
CA TRP A 49 -0.32 -3.69 -6.75
C TRP A 49 -1.47 -2.92 -7.40
N ARG A 50 -1.70 -3.04 -8.71
CA ARG A 50 -2.78 -2.31 -9.41
C ARG A 50 -4.14 -2.83 -9.03
N MET A 51 -4.34 -4.16 -9.07
CA MET A 51 -5.58 -4.77 -8.61
C MET A 51 -5.77 -4.55 -7.12
N PHE A 52 -4.70 -4.68 -6.33
CA PHE A 52 -4.75 -4.39 -4.90
C PHE A 52 -5.21 -2.94 -4.63
N ALA A 53 -4.59 -1.95 -5.28
CA ALA A 53 -4.97 -0.54 -5.18
C ALA A 53 -6.42 -0.29 -5.62
N SER A 54 -6.84 -0.86 -6.75
CA SER A 54 -8.20 -0.65 -7.27
C SER A 54 -9.28 -1.12 -6.30
N ASN A 55 -9.05 -2.24 -5.60
CA ASN A 55 -9.98 -2.80 -4.62
C ASN A 55 -9.87 -2.15 -3.24
N LEU A 56 -8.70 -1.61 -2.89
CA LEU A 56 -8.47 -0.98 -1.58
C LEU A 56 -8.90 0.50 -1.55
N ILE A 57 -8.61 1.25 -2.63
CA ILE A 57 -8.76 2.72 -2.64
C ILE A 57 -9.37 3.28 -3.94
N GLY A 58 -9.63 2.44 -4.95
CA GLY A 58 -10.20 2.85 -6.24
C GLY A 58 -9.16 3.13 -7.35
N ILE A 59 -9.63 3.15 -8.60
CA ILE A 59 -8.78 3.20 -9.81
C ILE A 59 -8.14 4.58 -10.08
N ASN A 60 -8.73 5.67 -9.56
CA ASN A 60 -8.36 7.03 -9.94
C ASN A 60 -6.94 7.44 -9.53
N TYR A 61 -6.28 6.64 -8.67
CA TYR A 61 -4.94 6.92 -8.16
C TYR A 61 -3.85 6.03 -8.75
N LEU A 62 -4.19 5.08 -9.63
CA LEU A 62 -3.23 4.10 -10.15
C LEU A 62 -2.01 4.75 -10.83
N GLN A 63 -2.25 5.75 -11.69
CA GLN A 63 -1.17 6.44 -12.40
C GLN A 63 -0.21 7.15 -11.44
N TYR A 64 -0.72 7.70 -10.34
CA TYR A 64 0.13 8.32 -9.32
C TYR A 64 1.04 7.31 -8.64
N PHE A 65 0.51 6.16 -8.22
CA PHE A 65 1.30 5.12 -7.56
C PHE A 65 2.33 4.48 -8.50
N ALA A 66 2.05 4.38 -9.79
CA ALA A 66 3.00 3.88 -10.80
C ALA A 66 4.30 4.72 -10.89
N THR A 67 4.28 5.99 -10.45
CA THR A 67 5.47 6.85 -10.41
C THR A 67 6.38 6.61 -9.20
N LYS A 68 5.97 5.76 -8.26
CA LYS A 68 6.69 5.51 -7.01
C LYS A 68 7.66 4.34 -7.17
N ALA A 69 8.73 4.37 -6.38
CA ALA A 69 9.70 3.27 -6.34
C ALA A 69 9.06 1.95 -5.85
N SER A 70 8.15 2.03 -4.88
CA SER A 70 7.27 0.92 -4.46
C SER A 70 5.83 1.44 -4.37
N PRO A 71 4.97 1.11 -5.35
CA PRO A 71 3.54 1.37 -5.28
C PRO A 71 2.91 0.74 -4.03
N THR A 72 3.26 -0.53 -3.72
CA THR A 72 2.69 -1.26 -2.58
C THR A 72 3.03 -0.60 -1.25
N GLU A 73 4.25 -0.10 -1.05
CA GLU A 73 4.61 0.57 0.20
C GLU A 73 3.74 1.81 0.47
N HIS A 74 3.47 2.59 -0.57
CA HIS A 74 2.63 3.77 -0.46
C HIS A 74 1.15 3.40 -0.20
N LEU A 75 0.65 2.31 -0.80
CA LEU A 75 -0.67 1.76 -0.50
C LEU A 75 -0.78 1.31 0.97
N LEU A 76 0.21 0.58 1.48
CA LEU A 76 0.25 0.14 2.88
C LEU A 76 0.35 1.33 3.85
N THR A 77 1.00 2.42 3.45
CA THR A 77 1.08 3.66 4.24
C THR A 77 -0.27 4.36 4.29
N LEU A 78 -0.96 4.44 3.16
CA LEU A 78 -2.30 5.03 3.07
C LEU A 78 -3.33 4.20 3.85
N TRP A 79 -3.31 2.89 3.72
CA TRP A 79 -4.15 1.98 4.50
C TRP A 79 -3.98 2.19 6.00
N ASP A 80 -2.74 2.28 6.48
CA ASP A 80 -2.44 2.51 7.89
C ASP A 80 -2.84 3.93 8.35
N ALA A 81 -2.79 4.93 7.47
CA ALA A 81 -3.30 6.27 7.73
C ALA A 81 -4.83 6.31 7.80
N ARG A 82 -5.53 5.50 7.00
CA ARG A 82 -7.00 5.35 7.01
C ARG A 82 -7.52 4.53 8.20
N GLN A 83 -6.62 3.91 8.98
CA GLN A 83 -6.96 3.04 10.12
C GLN A 83 -7.89 1.87 9.76
N GLU A 84 -7.83 1.38 8.52
CA GLU A 84 -8.71 0.30 8.05
C GLU A 84 -8.37 -1.04 8.70
N SER A 85 -9.32 -1.98 8.77
CA SER A 85 -9.06 -3.26 9.43
C SER A 85 -8.06 -4.11 8.63
N LEU A 86 -7.21 -4.84 9.36
CA LEU A 86 -6.33 -5.83 8.71
C LEU A 86 -7.16 -6.94 8.02
N VAL A 87 -8.32 -7.27 8.59
CA VAL A 87 -9.28 -8.22 8.01
C VAL A 87 -9.76 -7.74 6.64
N HIS A 88 -10.07 -6.45 6.47
CA HIS A 88 -10.44 -5.89 5.18
C HIS A 88 -9.31 -6.07 4.15
N MET A 89 -8.06 -5.75 4.53
CA MET A 89 -6.91 -5.96 3.64
C MET A 89 -6.73 -7.44 3.26
N ILE A 90 -6.85 -8.36 4.21
CA ILE A 90 -6.79 -9.81 3.96
C ILE A 90 -7.88 -10.23 2.97
N ASN A 91 -9.10 -9.73 3.14
CA ASN A 91 -10.22 -10.04 2.24
C ASN A 91 -9.95 -9.52 0.82
N VAL A 92 -9.45 -8.29 0.68
CA VAL A 92 -9.06 -7.73 -0.62
C VAL A 92 -7.96 -8.58 -1.29
N LEU A 93 -6.94 -8.98 -0.54
CA LEU A 93 -5.86 -9.84 -1.06
C LEU A 93 -6.38 -11.20 -1.54
N ASN A 94 -7.30 -11.82 -0.80
CA ASN A 94 -7.93 -13.07 -1.24
C ASN A 94 -8.82 -12.87 -2.48
N GLN A 95 -9.55 -11.77 -2.57
CA GLN A 95 -10.41 -11.47 -3.73
C GLN A 95 -9.61 -11.31 -5.03
N ILE A 96 -8.39 -10.76 -4.97
CA ILE A 96 -7.49 -10.66 -6.12
C ILE A 96 -6.67 -11.94 -6.36
N GLY A 97 -6.95 -13.03 -5.63
CA GLY A 97 -6.23 -14.31 -5.77
C GLY A 97 -4.81 -14.30 -5.20
N ARG A 98 -4.49 -13.39 -4.27
CA ARG A 98 -3.20 -13.27 -3.58
C ARG A 98 -3.27 -13.81 -2.16
N SER A 99 -3.67 -15.07 -2.03
CA SER A 99 -3.72 -15.79 -0.75
C SER A 99 -2.32 -15.98 -0.14
N ASP A 100 -1.26 -15.98 -0.95
CA ASP A 100 0.13 -15.93 -0.49
C ASP A 100 0.41 -14.67 0.34
N ALA A 101 -0.01 -13.50 -0.15
CA ALA A 101 0.12 -12.22 0.56
C ALA A 101 -0.74 -12.17 1.82
N ALA A 102 -1.99 -12.66 1.74
CA ALA A 102 -2.88 -12.76 2.89
C ALA A 102 -2.29 -13.65 4.00
N CYS A 103 -1.70 -14.79 3.63
CA CYS A 103 -1.08 -15.73 4.56
C CYS A 103 0.03 -15.07 5.37
N ILE A 104 0.89 -14.25 4.75
CA ILE A 104 1.97 -13.53 5.45
C ILE A 104 1.41 -12.68 6.61
N ILE A 105 0.28 -12.01 6.40
CA ILE A 105 -0.36 -11.16 7.42
C ILE A 105 -1.02 -12.01 8.50
N ILE A 106 -1.73 -13.08 8.12
CA ILE A 106 -2.40 -14.00 9.05
C ILE A 106 -1.38 -14.68 9.97
N THR A 107 -0.28 -15.21 9.41
CA THR A 107 0.79 -15.82 10.21
C THR A 107 1.37 -14.83 11.21
N HIS A 108 1.53 -13.56 10.84
CA HIS A 108 1.99 -12.53 11.76
C HIS A 108 1.00 -12.31 12.92
N MET A 109 -0.31 -12.26 12.65
CA MET A 109 -1.34 -12.12 13.69
C MET A 109 -1.33 -13.29 14.67
N ASN A 110 -1.21 -14.52 14.17
CA ASN A 110 -1.26 -15.71 15.01
C ASN A 110 -0.04 -15.87 15.93
N ILE A 111 1.08 -15.20 15.61
CA ILE A 111 2.31 -15.22 16.44
C ILE A 111 2.28 -14.12 17.51
N THR A 112 1.46 -13.08 17.33
CA THR A 112 1.39 -11.92 18.25
C THR A 112 0.29 -12.02 19.31
N HIS A 113 -0.35 -13.18 19.45
CA HIS A 113 -1.30 -13.54 20.51
C HIS A 113 -0.76 -14.72 21.33
#